data_AF-A0A183EA82-F1
#
_entry.id   AF-A0A183EA82-F1
#
_cell.length_a   1.000
_cell.length_b   1.000
_cell.length_c   1.000
_cell.angle_alpha   90.00
_cell.angle_beta   90.00
_cell.angle_gamma   90.00
#
_symmetry.space_group_name_H-M   'P 1'
#
loop_
_entity.id
_entity.type
_entity.pdbx_description
1 polymer ?
#
loop_
_entity_poly.entity_id
_entity_poly.type
_entity_poly.pdbx_seq_one_letter_code
_entity_poly.pdbx_strand_id
1 'polypeptide(L)'
;MSPLIVLRRLPAAMTREQLETQLAPLPELEFFEFISARPGGPVSFAQAYFAFKNEDEIVPFKERFHGYVFVDNKGNRDYSHAFSSC
;
A
#
# COMPACT_ATOMS: atom_id res chain seq x y z
N MET A 1 -3.72 -8.12 19.05
CA MET A 1 -4.22 -7.48 17.83
C MET A 1 -3.01 -7.22 16.97
N SER A 2 -2.98 -7.80 15.77
CA SER A 2 -1.87 -7.62 14.83
C SER A 2 -1.74 -6.13 14.50
N PRO A 3 -0.51 -5.60 14.39
CA PRO A 3 -0.30 -4.19 14.14
C PRO A 3 -0.79 -3.80 12.73
N LEU A 4 -1.48 -2.67 12.65
CA LEU A 4 -1.93 -2.13 11.37
C LEU A 4 -0.74 -1.50 10.62
N ILE A 5 -0.51 -1.93 9.40
CA ILE A 5 0.51 -1.39 8.50
C ILE A 5 -0.15 -0.46 7.50
N VAL A 6 0.45 0.71 7.29
CA VAL A 6 0.00 1.72 6.32
C VAL A 6 0.98 1.76 5.17
N LEU A 7 0.46 1.61 3.95
CA LEU A 7 1.15 1.91 2.70
C LEU A 7 0.52 3.16 2.10
N ARG A 8 1.23 4.28 2.09
CA ARG A 8 0.73 5.57 1.60
C ARG A 8 1.62 6.14 0.51
N ARG A 9 1.13 7.20 -0.14
CA ARG A 9 1.73 7.80 -1.35
C ARG A 9 1.71 6.86 -2.55
N LEU A 10 0.62 6.12 -2.72
CA LEU A 10 0.38 5.37 -3.95
C LEU A 10 -0.12 6.34 -5.04
N PRO A 11 0.17 6.06 -6.32
CA PRO A 11 -0.33 6.87 -7.44
C PRO A 11 -1.83 7.14 -7.35
N ALA A 12 -2.22 8.36 -7.73
CA ALA A 12 -3.59 8.83 -7.54
C ALA A 12 -4.65 7.99 -8.28
N ALA A 13 -4.30 7.43 -9.45
CA ALA A 13 -5.19 6.57 -10.24
C ALA A 13 -4.94 5.07 -10.00
N MET A 14 -4.17 4.69 -8.97
CA MET A 14 -4.01 3.31 -8.55
C MET A 14 -5.38 2.69 -8.20
N THR A 15 -5.62 1.46 -8.65
CA THR A 15 -6.76 0.66 -8.20
C THR A 15 -6.32 -0.41 -7.21
N ARG A 16 -7.28 -0.98 -6.48
CA ARG A 16 -7.03 -2.08 -5.55
C ARG A 16 -6.39 -3.27 -6.24
N GLU A 17 -6.91 -3.66 -7.40
CA GLU A 17 -6.48 -4.85 -8.15
C GLU A 17 -5.05 -4.68 -8.69
N GLN A 18 -4.71 -3.47 -9.14
CA GLN A 18 -3.35 -3.13 -9.58
C GLN A 18 -2.36 -3.16 -8.42
N LEU A 19 -2.77 -2.67 -7.27
CA LEU A 19 -1.98 -2.73 -6.06
C LEU A 19 -1.73 -4.18 -5.65
N GLU A 20 -2.78 -5.01 -5.55
CA GLU A 20 -2.67 -6.43 -5.23
C GLU A 20 -1.74 -7.17 -6.21
N THR A 21 -1.80 -6.84 -7.51
CA THR A 21 -0.90 -7.40 -8.53
C THR A 21 0.56 -7.03 -8.28
N GLN A 22 0.85 -5.77 -7.95
CA GLN A 22 2.22 -5.30 -7.68
C GLN A 22 2.76 -5.78 -6.34
N LEU A 23 1.89 -6.09 -5.38
CA LEU A 23 2.27 -6.65 -4.10
C LEU A 23 2.52 -8.17 -4.16
N ALA A 24 2.10 -8.84 -5.22
CA ALA A 24 2.17 -10.29 -5.33
C ALA A 24 3.62 -10.83 -5.23
N PRO A 25 3.82 -12.00 -4.59
CA PRO A 25 2.84 -12.70 -3.76
C PRO A 25 2.62 -11.95 -2.44
N LEU A 26 1.35 -11.74 -2.07
CA LEU A 26 0.97 -11.07 -0.83
C LEU A 26 0.75 -12.15 0.26
N PRO A 27 1.32 -11.99 1.47
CA PRO A 27 1.08 -12.91 2.58
C PRO A 27 -0.38 -12.94 3.03
N GLU A 28 -0.73 -13.90 3.89
CA GLU A 28 -2.09 -13.96 4.45
C GLU A 28 -2.39 -12.76 5.37
N LEU A 29 -3.54 -12.13 5.15
CA LEU A 29 -4.00 -10.96 5.87
C LEU A 29 -5.20 -11.27 6.77
N GLU A 30 -5.24 -10.65 7.94
CA GLU A 30 -6.44 -10.53 8.78
C GLU A 30 -7.34 -9.40 8.31
N PHE A 31 -6.73 -8.36 7.75
CA PHE A 31 -7.43 -7.16 7.29
C PHE A 31 -6.72 -6.55 6.08
N PHE A 32 -7.51 -6.07 5.13
CA PHE A 32 -7.03 -5.30 4.00
C PHE A 32 -8.07 -4.25 3.58
N GLU A 33 -7.66 -3.00 3.51
CA GLU A 33 -8.49 -1.92 3.00
C GLU A 33 -7.69 -1.00 2.09
N PHE A 34 -8.24 -0.71 0.91
CA PHE A 34 -7.69 0.22 -0.05
C PHE A 34 -8.54 1.49 -0.10
N ILE A 35 -7.89 2.64 0.02
CA ILE A 35 -8.51 3.97 -0.08
C ILE A 35 -7.98 4.67 -1.33
N SER A 36 -8.89 4.91 -2.28
CA SER A 36 -8.57 5.67 -3.49
C SER A 36 -8.26 7.14 -3.17
N ALA A 37 -7.47 7.78 -4.03
CA ALA A 37 -7.20 9.20 -3.89
C ALA A 37 -8.47 10.06 -3.97
N ARG A 38 -8.51 11.16 -3.19
CA ARG A 38 -9.63 12.12 -3.28
C ARG A 38 -9.60 12.86 -4.62
N PRO A 39 -10.74 12.96 -5.33
CA PRO A 39 -10.85 13.77 -6.54
C PRO A 39 -10.64 15.26 -6.24
N GLY A 40 -9.96 15.98 -7.13
CA GLY A 40 -9.94 17.45 -7.16
C GLY A 40 -8.95 18.16 -6.22
N GLY A 41 -8.06 17.43 -5.51
CA GLY A 41 -6.96 18.03 -4.76
C GLY A 41 -5.71 18.28 -5.62
N PRO A 42 -4.89 19.31 -5.32
CA PRO A 42 -3.66 19.60 -6.08
C PRO A 42 -2.59 18.51 -5.96
N VAL A 43 -2.58 17.79 -4.85
CA VAL A 43 -1.78 16.58 -4.63
C VAL A 43 -2.70 15.57 -3.94
N SER A 44 -3.00 14.46 -4.59
CA SER A 44 -3.81 13.38 -4.01
C SER A 44 -3.11 12.04 -4.20
N PHE A 45 -3.17 11.20 -3.18
CA PHE A 45 -2.56 9.87 -3.18
C PHE A 45 -3.59 8.85 -2.76
N ALA A 46 -3.47 7.64 -3.31
CA ALA A 46 -4.13 6.48 -2.74
C ALA A 46 -3.29 5.94 -1.57
N GLN A 47 -3.93 5.12 -0.74
CA GLN A 47 -3.30 4.47 0.41
C GLN A 47 -3.97 3.13 0.69
N ALA A 48 -3.27 2.26 1.39
CA ALA A 48 -3.78 0.97 1.79
C ALA A 48 -3.37 0.64 3.23
N TYR A 49 -4.22 -0.14 3.88
CA TYR A 49 -4.08 -0.60 5.25
C TYR A 49 -4.08 -2.12 5.28
N PHE A 50 -3.18 -2.71 6.05
CA PHE A 50 -2.99 -4.15 6.13
C PHE A 50 -2.86 -4.57 7.60
N ALA A 51 -3.44 -5.70 7.97
CA ALA A 51 -3.02 -6.46 9.14
C ALA A 51 -2.66 -7.87 8.68
N PHE A 52 -1.43 -8.31 8.97
CA PHE A 52 -0.95 -9.63 8.60
C PHE A 52 -1.37 -10.67 9.65
N LYS A 53 -1.68 -11.90 9.22
CA LYS A 53 -1.91 -13.01 10.17
C LYS A 53 -0.65 -13.43 10.90
N ASN A 54 0.50 -13.35 10.21
CA ASN A 54 1.80 -13.66 10.79
C ASN A 54 2.61 -12.36 10.94
N GLU A 55 3.06 -12.05 12.15
CA GLU A 55 3.83 -10.84 12.43
C GLU A 55 5.23 -10.88 11.79
N ASP A 56 5.78 -12.06 11.53
CA ASP A 56 7.09 -12.20 10.87
C ASP A 56 7.12 -11.62 9.45
N GLU A 57 5.94 -11.44 8.83
CA GLU A 57 5.78 -10.85 7.49
C GLU A 57 5.89 -9.31 7.51
N ILE A 58 5.74 -8.68 8.67
CA ILE A 58 5.65 -7.22 8.79
C ILE A 58 6.96 -6.54 8.42
N VAL A 59 8.09 -7.02 8.93
CA VAL A 59 9.40 -6.41 8.67
C VAL A 59 9.80 -6.58 7.20
N PRO A 60 9.76 -7.79 6.60
CA PRO A 60 10.05 -7.97 5.18
C PRO A 60 9.14 -7.15 4.27
N PHE A 61 7.84 -7.07 4.59
CA PHE A 61 6.89 -6.27 3.82
C PHE A 61 7.28 -4.78 3.83
N LYS A 62 7.56 -4.22 5.02
CA LYS A 62 7.97 -2.81 5.15
C LYS A 62 9.29 -2.55 4.42
N GLU A 63 10.30 -3.39 4.58
CA GLU A 63 11.60 -3.21 3.91
C GLU A 63 11.47 -3.28 2.39
N ARG A 64 10.64 -4.19 1.88
CA ARG A 64 10.40 -4.33 0.44
C ARG A 64 9.65 -3.14 -0.16
N PHE A 65 8.65 -2.61 0.55
CA PHE A 65 7.71 -1.62 0.00
C PHE A 65 7.89 -0.20 0.53
N HIS A 66 8.83 0.03 1.44
CA HIS A 66 9.25 1.38 1.81
C HIS A 66 10.18 1.93 0.71
N GLY A 67 9.76 3.02 0.05
CA GLY A 67 10.48 3.60 -1.09
C GLY A 67 10.31 2.84 -2.40
N TYR A 68 9.44 1.83 -2.47
CA TYR A 68 9.14 1.13 -3.71
C TYR A 68 8.35 2.04 -4.68
N VAL A 69 8.63 1.91 -5.98
CA VAL A 69 7.95 2.70 -7.02
C VAL A 69 6.72 1.94 -7.51
N PHE A 70 5.55 2.43 -7.16
CA PHE A 70 4.29 1.92 -7.69
C PHE A 70 3.92 2.65 -8.98
N VAL A 71 3.30 1.93 -9.91
CA VAL A 71 2.87 2.46 -11.20
C VAL A 71 1.38 2.20 -11.42
N ASP A 72 0.60 3.23 -11.79
CA ASP A 72 -0.80 3.05 -12.17
C ASP A 72 -1.00 2.80 -13.68
N ASN A 73 -2.24 2.58 -14.11
CA ASN A 73 -2.56 2.38 -15.54
C ASN A 73 -2.29 3.59 -16.44
N LYS A 74 -2.10 4.79 -15.87
CA LYS A 74 -1.75 5.99 -16.63
C LYS A 74 -0.24 6.16 -16.74
N GLY A 75 0.54 5.27 -16.12
CA GLY A 75 1.99 5.33 -16.09
C GLY A 75 2.55 6.30 -15.05
N ASN A 76 1.72 6.84 -14.15
CA ASN A 76 2.20 7.70 -13.06
C ASN A 76 2.99 6.86 -12.07
N ARG A 77 4.00 7.47 -11.45
CA ARG A 77 4.93 6.79 -10.54
C ARG A 77 5.06 7.57 -9.25
N ASP A 78 4.94 6.87 -8.14
CA ASP A 78 5.17 7.43 -6.81
C ASP A 78 5.96 6.47 -5.93
N TYR A 79 6.85 7.03 -5.10
CA TYR A 79 7.58 6.30 -4.08
C TYR A 79 6.69 6.13 -2.85
N SER A 80 6.35 4.88 -2.51
CA SER A 80 5.49 4.58 -1.38
C SER A 80 6.21 4.73 -0.04
N HIS A 81 5.46 5.05 1.01
CA HIS A 81 5.94 4.99 2.39
C HIS A 81 5.18 3.87 3.12
N ALA A 82 5.91 2.85 3.61
CA ALA A 82 5.37 1.74 4.41
C ALA A 82 5.86 1.85 5.86
N PHE A 83 4.93 1.81 6.83
CA PHE A 83 5.23 1.86 8.28
C PHE A 83 4.04 1.34 9.11
N SER A 84 4.31 0.99 10.37
CA SER A 84 3.25 0.63 11.33
C SER A 84 2.49 1.88 11.79
N SER A 85 1.16 1.84 11.79
CA SER A 85 0.35 2.89 12.43
C SER A 85 0.57 2.84 13.93
N CYS A 86 0.84 4.00 14.54
CA CYS A 86 0.81 4.16 16.00
C CYS A 86 -0.63 4.06 16.53
#